data_AF-A0A935YPV3-F1
#
_entry.id   AF-A0A935YPV3-F1
#
_cell.length_a   1.000
_cell.length_b   1.000
_cell.length_c   1.000
_cell.angle_alpha   90.00
_cell.angle_beta   90.00
_cell.angle_gamma   90.00
#
_symmetry.space_group_name_H-M   'P 1'
#
loop_
_entity.id
_entity.type
_entity.pdbx_description
1 polymer ?
#
loop_
_entity_poly.entity_id
_entity_poly.type
_entity_poly.pdbx_seq_one_letter_code
_entity_poly.pdbx_strand_id
1 'polypeptide(L)'
;MRMLAASKPSGRILEIGTETGVGTARLLDGMDATSRIISVDIDPQLQGVAREFLGADPRLELICAAAAIFVTRQKVWAPVEPSWRPLGRRLYASATHLAERSCSSGDPAGFRHSRNAPILSGSVSRG
;
A
#
# COMPACT_ATOMS: atom_id res chain seq x y z
N MET A 1 -8.34 -4.16 -15.85
CA MET A 1 -6.93 -3.71 -15.85
C MET A 1 -6.28 -3.73 -17.24
N ARG A 2 -6.61 -4.67 -18.13
CA ARG A 2 -6.06 -4.77 -19.51
C ARG A 2 -5.94 -3.43 -20.26
N MET A 3 -7.04 -2.68 -20.40
CA MET A 3 -7.04 -1.40 -21.12
C MET A 3 -6.11 -0.35 -20.51
N LEU A 4 -5.94 -0.37 -19.17
CA LEU A 4 -5.02 0.53 -18.48
C LEU A 4 -3.56 0.15 -18.74
N ALA A 5 -3.23 -1.14 -18.72
CA ALA A 5 -1.89 -1.60 -19.06
C ALA A 5 -1.54 -1.26 -20.52
N ALA A 6 -2.49 -1.45 -21.44
CA ALA A 6 -2.30 -1.17 -22.86
C ALA A 6 -2.11 0.33 -23.17
N SER A 7 -2.63 1.23 -22.34
CA SER A 7 -2.46 2.69 -22.54
C SER A 7 -1.05 3.18 -22.23
N LYS A 8 -0.21 2.35 -21.61
CA LYS A 8 1.19 2.65 -21.32
C LYS A 8 2.12 1.61 -21.97
N PRO A 9 2.34 1.70 -23.29
CA PRO A 9 3.31 0.84 -23.95
C PRO A 9 4.72 1.07 -23.38
N SER A 10 5.50 -0.01 -23.38
CA SER A 10 6.83 -0.11 -22.77
C SER A 10 6.85 0.41 -21.32
N GLY A 11 5.73 0.20 -20.61
CA GLY A 11 5.52 0.71 -19.26
C GLY A 11 6.27 -0.09 -18.21
N ARG A 12 6.57 0.57 -17.09
CA ARG A 12 7.00 -0.09 -15.85
C ARG A 12 5.88 0.05 -14.83
N ILE A 13 5.28 -1.07 -14.46
CA ILE A 13 4.11 -1.13 -13.59
C ILE A 13 4.54 -1.67 -12.23
N LEU A 14 4.04 -1.04 -11.16
CA LEU A 14 4.12 -1.57 -9.81
C LEU A 14 2.71 -1.93 -9.35
N GLU A 15 2.50 -3.18 -9.00
CA GLU A 15 1.28 -3.67 -8.35
C GLU A 15 1.57 -3.95 -6.87
N ILE A 16 0.73 -3.41 -5.99
CA ILE A 16 0.77 -3.66 -4.55
C ILE A 16 -0.47 -4.48 -4.20
N GLY A 17 -0.26 -5.72 -3.75
CA GLY A 17 -1.28 -6.74 -3.60
C GLY A 17 -1.35 -7.65 -4.83
N THR A 18 -0.50 -8.67 -4.87
CA THR A 18 -0.55 -9.72 -5.90
C THR A 18 -1.73 -10.67 -5.66
N GLU A 19 -1.99 -10.99 -4.38
CA GLU A 19 -2.81 -12.11 -3.95
C GLU A 19 -2.46 -13.38 -4.76
N THR A 20 -3.46 -14.08 -5.31
CA THR A 20 -3.28 -15.26 -6.18
C THR A 20 -3.00 -14.92 -7.64
N GLY A 21 -2.92 -13.63 -8.00
CA GLY A 21 -2.50 -13.16 -9.33
C GLY A 21 -3.61 -12.85 -10.34
N VAL A 22 -4.89 -12.81 -9.95
CA VAL A 22 -5.98 -12.50 -10.91
C VAL A 22 -5.87 -11.06 -11.46
N GLY A 23 -5.48 -10.11 -10.62
CA GLY A 23 -5.19 -8.73 -11.03
C GLY A 23 -3.98 -8.67 -11.97
N THR A 24 -2.89 -9.29 -11.53
CA THR A 24 -1.63 -9.44 -12.27
C THR A 24 -1.85 -10.03 -13.66
N ALA A 25 -2.62 -11.11 -13.78
CA ALA A 25 -2.94 -11.75 -15.06
C ALA A 25 -3.66 -10.79 -16.01
N ARG A 26 -4.58 -9.96 -15.51
CA ARG A 26 -5.27 -8.94 -16.31
C ARG A 26 -4.37 -7.77 -16.69
N LEU A 27 -3.32 -7.48 -15.92
CA LEU A 27 -2.31 -6.49 -16.31
C LEU A 27 -1.41 -7.06 -17.41
N LEU A 28 -0.88 -8.27 -17.20
CA LEU A 28 -0.03 -8.98 -18.18
C LEU A 28 -0.70 -9.15 -19.54
N ASP A 29 -1.99 -9.47 -19.57
CA ASP A 29 -2.76 -9.62 -20.81
C ASP A 29 -2.92 -8.30 -21.59
N GLY A 30 -2.83 -7.16 -20.92
CA GLY A 30 -2.85 -5.84 -21.57
C GLY A 30 -1.46 -5.26 -21.87
N MET A 31 -0.39 -5.81 -21.31
CA MET A 31 0.97 -5.34 -21.51
C MET A 31 1.52 -5.76 -22.87
N ASP A 32 2.32 -4.92 -23.50
CA ASP A 32 3.16 -5.35 -24.62
C ASP A 32 4.35 -6.22 -24.14
N ALA A 33 5.17 -6.68 -25.08
CA ALA A 33 6.31 -7.56 -24.79
C ALA A 33 7.49 -6.85 -24.09
N THR A 34 7.60 -5.52 -24.19
CA THR A 34 8.73 -4.76 -23.63
C THR A 34 8.41 -4.15 -22.26
N SER A 35 7.14 -4.12 -21.90
CA SER A 35 6.65 -3.69 -20.59
C SER A 35 7.07 -4.66 -19.49
N ARG A 36 7.20 -4.13 -18.26
CA ARG A 36 7.57 -4.91 -17.06
C ARG A 36 6.64 -4.60 -15.91
N ILE A 37 6.32 -5.61 -15.11
CA ILE A 37 5.53 -5.48 -13.90
C ILE A 37 6.27 -6.10 -12.72
N ILE A 38 6.35 -5.35 -11.62
CA ILE A 38 6.70 -5.87 -10.31
C ILE A 38 5.42 -5.97 -9.52
N SER A 39 5.09 -7.17 -9.02
CA SER A 39 3.92 -7.40 -8.17
C SER A 39 4.36 -7.86 -6.79
N VAL A 40 3.92 -7.12 -5.77
CA VAL A 40 4.37 -7.28 -4.39
C VAL A 40 3.21 -7.73 -3.52
N ASP A 41 3.42 -8.78 -2.72
CA ASP A 41 2.49 -9.18 -1.67
C ASP A 41 3.24 -9.63 -0.42
N ILE A 42 2.58 -9.57 0.73
CA ILE A 42 3.17 -9.99 2.02
C ILE A 42 2.95 -11.48 2.29
N ASP A 43 1.93 -12.10 1.69
CA ASP A 43 1.58 -13.50 1.95
C ASP A 43 2.35 -14.47 1.02
N PRO A 44 3.26 -15.30 1.56
CA PRO A 44 4.03 -16.26 0.76
C PRO A 44 3.19 -17.39 0.18
N GLN A 45 2.05 -17.75 0.77
CA GLN A 45 1.18 -18.81 0.27
C GLN A 45 0.45 -18.36 -1.01
N LEU A 46 -0.13 -17.15 -0.97
CA LEU A 46 -0.78 -16.55 -2.14
C LEU A 46 0.24 -16.29 -3.26
N GLN A 47 1.44 -15.81 -2.90
CA GLN A 47 2.57 -15.68 -3.82
C GLN A 47 3.02 -17.01 -4.43
N GLY A 48 2.89 -18.12 -3.70
CA GLY A 48 3.13 -19.47 -4.22
C GLY A 48 2.18 -19.79 -5.38
N VAL A 49 0.88 -19.57 -5.17
CA VAL A 49 -0.16 -19.77 -6.19
C VAL A 49 0.10 -18.86 -7.41
N ALA A 50 0.34 -17.57 -7.19
CA ALA A 50 0.62 -16.64 -8.28
C ALA A 50 1.85 -17.07 -9.10
N ARG A 51 2.90 -17.58 -8.44
CA ARG A 51 4.12 -18.07 -9.11
C ARG A 51 3.87 -19.32 -9.93
N GLU A 52 3.05 -20.26 -9.45
CA GLU A 52 2.69 -21.47 -10.19
C GLU A 52 2.04 -21.13 -11.54
N PHE A 53 1.09 -20.20 -11.54
CA PHE A 53 0.33 -19.87 -12.76
C PHE A 53 0.98 -18.82 -13.65
N LEU A 54 1.70 -17.85 -13.08
CA LEU A 54 2.18 -16.66 -13.81
C LEU A 54 3.70 -16.55 -13.86
N GLY A 55 4.44 -17.34 -13.08
CA GLY A 55 5.89 -17.21 -12.94
C GLY A 55 6.70 -17.49 -14.21
N ALA A 56 6.08 -18.10 -15.22
CA ALA A 56 6.69 -18.31 -16.53
C ALA A 56 6.69 -17.06 -17.43
N ASP A 57 5.87 -16.04 -17.13
CA ASP A 57 5.84 -14.82 -17.93
C ASP A 57 7.10 -13.96 -17.63
N PRO A 58 7.99 -13.75 -18.61
CA PRO A 58 9.25 -13.04 -18.38
C PRO A 58 9.06 -11.56 -18.04
N ARG A 59 7.85 -11.00 -18.24
CA ARG A 59 7.54 -9.61 -17.93
C ARG A 59 7.23 -9.38 -16.45
N LEU A 60 6.95 -10.46 -15.71
CA LEU A 60 6.56 -10.43 -14.30
C LEU A 60 7.75 -10.69 -13.37
N GLU A 61 7.87 -9.85 -12.35
CA GLU A 61 8.68 -10.09 -11.16
C GLU A 61 7.76 -10.15 -9.92
N LEU A 62 7.84 -11.25 -9.18
CA LEU A 62 7.05 -11.49 -7.97
C LEU A 62 7.91 -11.31 -6.72
N ILE A 63 7.49 -10.40 -5.83
CA ILE A 63 8.23 -10.07 -4.61
C ILE A 63 7.36 -10.33 -3.38
N CYS A 64 7.81 -11.24 -2.51
CA CYS A 64 7.18 -11.49 -1.23
C CYS A 64 7.75 -10.54 -0.17
N ALA A 65 7.08 -9.42 0.10
CA ALA A 65 7.51 -8.42 1.07
C ALA A 65 6.35 -7.51 1.52
N ALA A 66 6.54 -6.84 2.67
CA ALA A 66 5.66 -5.75 3.06
C ALA A 66 5.80 -4.57 2.08
N ALA A 67 4.69 -4.17 1.46
CA ALA A 67 4.68 -3.11 0.43
C ALA A 67 5.24 -1.77 0.91
N ALA A 68 4.97 -1.38 2.17
CA ALA A 68 5.50 -0.16 2.76
C ALA A 68 7.05 -0.13 2.77
N ILE A 69 7.68 -1.26 3.09
CA ILE A 69 9.14 -1.39 3.06
C ILE A 69 9.65 -1.41 1.61
N PHE A 70 8.92 -2.04 0.70
CA PHE A 70 9.32 -2.10 -0.70
C PHE A 70 9.33 -0.72 -1.37
N VAL A 71 8.26 0.07 -1.19
CA VAL A 71 8.09 1.38 -1.86
C VAL A 71 9.12 2.41 -1.39
N THR A 72 9.47 2.41 -0.10
CA THR A 72 10.46 3.37 0.45
C THR A 72 11.87 3.24 -0.14
N ARG A 73 12.18 2.10 -0.76
CA ARG A 73 13.46 1.86 -1.43
C ARG A 73 13.49 2.29 -2.90
N GLN A 74 12.34 2.69 -3.45
CA GLN A 74 12.24 3.12 -4.84
C GLN A 74 12.68 4.57 -4.98
N LYS A 75 13.35 4.89 -6.10
CA LYS A 75 13.70 6.27 -6.43
C LYS A 75 12.41 7.06 -6.57
N VAL A 76 12.26 8.12 -5.77
CA VAL A 76 11.16 9.06 -5.87
C VAL A 76 11.22 9.70 -7.25
N TRP A 77 10.16 9.51 -8.03
CA TRP A 77 9.89 10.33 -9.21
C TRP A 77 9.74 11.78 -8.73
N ALA A 78 10.40 12.72 -9.41
CA ALA A 78 10.33 14.14 -9.04
C ALA A 78 8.87 14.58 -8.90
N PRO A 79 8.50 15.37 -7.88
CA PRO A 79 7.13 15.87 -7.79
C PRO A 79 6.77 16.60 -9.08
N VAL A 80 5.81 16.08 -9.84
CA VAL A 80 5.08 16.91 -10.80
C VAL A 80 4.09 17.71 -9.99
N GLU A 81 4.19 19.04 -10.10
CA GLU A 81 3.07 19.91 -9.76
C GLU A 81 1.83 19.39 -10.50
N PRO A 82 0.76 18.98 -9.79
CA PRO A 82 -0.43 18.49 -10.46
C PRO A 82 -1.02 19.59 -11.34
N SER A 83 -1.21 19.29 -12.63
CA SER A 83 -1.87 20.22 -13.56
C SER A 83 -3.35 20.43 -13.23
N TRP A 84 -3.95 19.54 -12.44
CA TRP A 84 -5.30 19.69 -11.91
C TRP A 84 -5.26 20.46 -10.58
N ARG A 85 -5.22 21.79 -10.64
CA ARG A 85 -5.62 22.62 -9.48
C ARG A 85 -7.14 22.84 -9.57
N PRO A 86 -7.92 22.58 -8.51
CA PRO A 86 -9.29 23.10 -8.46
C PRO A 86 -9.25 24.62 -8.52
N LEU A 87 -10.11 25.22 -9.37
CA LEU A 87 -10.49 26.62 -9.27
C LEU A 87 -11.11 26.86 -7.88
N GLY A 88 -10.29 27.23 -6.90
CA GLY A 88 -10.77 27.52 -5.55
C GLY A 88 -9.74 27.21 -4.46
N ARG A 89 -8.74 28.07 -4.29
CA ARG A 89 -7.92 28.09 -3.08
C ARG A 89 -8.75 28.64 -1.92
N ARG A 90 -9.39 27.78 -1.12
CA ARG A 90 -9.83 28.19 0.23
C ARG A 90 -9.91 27.12 1.30
N LEU A 91 -9.73 25.83 1.01
CA LEU A 91 -10.00 24.79 2.02
C LEU A 91 -8.85 23.80 2.32
N TYR A 92 -7.69 23.90 1.67
CA TYR A 92 -6.61 22.91 1.84
C TYR A 92 -5.36 23.44 2.57
N ALA A 93 -5.50 24.45 3.41
CA ALA A 93 -4.41 24.93 4.28
C ALA A 93 -4.53 24.44 5.74
N SER A 94 -5.61 23.73 6.10
CA SER A 94 -5.83 23.24 7.47
C SER A 94 -5.46 21.78 7.70
N ALA A 95 -5.26 20.98 6.65
CA ALA A 95 -4.98 19.54 6.81
C ALA A 95 -3.50 19.22 7.06
N THR A 96 -2.57 20.01 6.53
CA THR A 96 -1.12 19.77 6.73
C THR A 96 -0.64 20.15 8.13
N HIS A 97 -1.32 21.07 8.81
CA HIS A 97 -0.89 21.54 10.14
C HIS A 97 -1.42 20.68 11.31
N LEU A 98 -2.33 19.75 11.06
CA LEU A 98 -2.91 18.85 12.07
C LEU A 98 -2.22 17.48 12.14
N ALA A 99 -1.60 17.01 11.05
CA ALA A 99 -0.84 15.75 11.07
C ALA A 99 0.53 15.89 11.77
N GLU A 100 1.14 17.07 11.74
CA GLU A 100 2.49 17.31 12.31
C GLU A 100 2.48 17.48 13.84
N ARG A 101 1.33 17.89 14.43
CA ARG A 101 1.17 18.02 15.89
C ARG A 101 0.96 16.67 16.58
N SER A 102 0.50 15.65 15.85
CA SER A 102 0.27 14.31 16.42
C SER A 102 1.53 13.45 16.53
N CYS A 103 2.65 13.85 15.90
CA CYS A 103 3.90 13.09 15.91
C CYS A 103 5.00 13.71 16.79
N SER A 104 4.76 14.85 17.46
CA SER A 104 5.78 15.56 18.24
C SER A 104 5.61 15.48 19.77
N SER A 105 4.76 14.59 20.29
CA SER A 105 4.74 14.28 21.73
C SER A 105 4.72 12.77 21.97
N GLY A 106 5.91 12.19 22.09
CA GLY A 106 6.10 10.81 22.57
C GLY A 106 7.58 10.51 22.81
N ASP A 107 8.09 10.92 23.97
CA ASP A 107 9.41 10.52 24.49
C ASP A 107 9.40 8.99 24.81
N PRO A 108 10.51 8.24 24.61
CA PRO A 108 10.52 6.79 24.56
C PRO A 108 10.90 6.18 25.92
N ALA A 109 9.92 5.76 26.71
CA ALA A 109 10.18 4.87 27.84
C ALA A 109 8.96 4.00 28.19
N GLY A 110 9.12 2.69 28.04
CA GLY A 110 8.42 1.72 28.88
C GLY A 110 7.11 1.15 28.36
N PHE A 111 7.15 0.32 27.31
CA PHE A 111 6.06 -0.62 27.03
C PHE A 111 6.28 -1.91 27.84
N ARG A 112 5.69 -1.97 29.04
CA ARG A 112 5.63 -3.16 29.89
C ARG A 112 4.24 -3.78 29.73
N HIS A 113 4.14 -4.93 29.08
CA HIS A 113 2.89 -5.70 29.00
C HIS A 113 2.57 -6.33 30.36
N SER A 114 1.56 -5.79 31.05
CA SER A 114 0.89 -6.46 32.17
C SER A 114 -0.56 -6.73 31.80
N ARG A 115 -0.93 -8.02 31.88
CA ARG A 115 -2.28 -8.56 31.70
C ARG A 115 -3.15 -8.23 32.92
N ASN A 116 -4.46 -8.20 32.67
CA ASN A 116 -5.59 -8.46 33.58
C ASN A 116 -6.22 -7.34 34.44
N ALA A 117 -7.56 -7.38 34.39
CA ALA A 117 -8.58 -7.12 35.43
C ALA A 117 -9.25 -5.72 35.46
N PRO A 118 -10.41 -5.56 36.16
CA PRO A 118 -11.75 -5.89 35.67
C PRO A 118 -12.73 -4.68 35.76
N ILE A 119 -13.93 -4.83 35.18
CA ILE A 119 -15.00 -3.82 35.24
C ILE A 119 -15.65 -3.86 36.63
N LEU A 120 -15.49 -2.78 37.42
CA LEU A 120 -16.16 -2.57 38.70
C LEU A 120 -17.62 -2.12 38.51
N SER A 121 -18.54 -2.86 39.12
CA SER A 121 -19.95 -2.56 39.29
C SER A 121 -20.17 -1.40 40.26
N GLY A 122 -20.98 -0.40 39.86
CA GLY A 122 -21.43 0.68 40.73
C GLY A 122 -22.60 0.28 41.62
N SER A 123 -22.49 0.56 42.92
CA SER A 123 -23.54 0.42 43.93
C SER A 123 -24.43 1.68 43.99
N VAL A 124 -25.75 1.49 43.97
CA VAL A 124 -26.74 2.50 44.42
C VAL A 124 -27.43 1.93 45.66
N SER A 125 -27.20 2.58 46.80
CA SER A 125 -27.89 2.37 48.06
C SER A 125 -29.23 3.10 48.07
N ARG A 126 -30.31 2.38 48.39
CA ARG A 126 -31.53 2.93 49.01
C ARG A 126 -31.83 2.14 50.27
N GLY A 127 -31.94 2.86 51.37
CA GLY A 127 -32.33 2.43 52.70
C GLY A 127 -32.45 3.69 53.56
#